data_AF-A0A959BUG5-F1
#
_entry.id   AF-A0A959BUG5-F1
#
_cell.length_a   1.000
_cell.length_b   1.000
_cell.length_c   1.000
_cell.angle_alpha   90.00
_cell.angle_beta   90.00
_cell.angle_gamma   90.00
#
_symmetry.space_group_name_H-M   'P 1'
#
loop_
_entity.id
_entity.type
_entity.pdbx_description
1 polymer ?
#
loop_
_entity_poly.entity_id
_entity_poly.type
_entity_poly.pdbx_seq_one_letter_code
_entity_poly.pdbx_strand_id
1 'polypeptide(L)'
;MNNSIAFLELKYGNIYGGYPNFYAISEICLLVYEQGSNKIFIETWINNANVDIVNVYSRVNELGHTVGRMKEVMNLRTLRRKPYQEDFRLDDRQLQYAFKQLRPSKMPIKNFLLKNLKKYRFRDIITFDGRRDIFLCERSGVNFERFNIIDLQKELNKETDYLFSLNKLAVVINFEHDRNYLRTNNLEYWLHPIADRQIVPKSAAYDAARLMMVHNEYREYHEDFMIKAALILNKIQNTKA
;
A
#
# COMPACT_ATOMS: atom_id res chain seq x y z
N MET A 1 -17.33 -11.66 -20.13
CA MET A 1 -16.55 -10.41 -20.13
C MET A 1 -15.59 -10.48 -18.95
N ASN A 2 -14.28 -10.34 -19.16
CA ASN A 2 -13.32 -10.37 -18.04
C ASN A 2 -13.46 -9.08 -17.25
N ASN A 3 -13.94 -9.19 -16.01
CA ASN A 3 -13.97 -8.09 -15.06
C ASN A 3 -12.57 -7.96 -14.45
N SER A 4 -12.01 -6.75 -14.46
CA SER A 4 -10.77 -6.46 -13.77
C SER A 4 -11.04 -5.62 -12.52
N ILE A 5 -10.24 -5.84 -11.49
CA ILE A 5 -10.26 -5.06 -10.25
C ILE A 5 -8.87 -4.43 -10.09
N ALA A 6 -8.82 -3.17 -9.68
CA ALA A 6 -7.58 -2.49 -9.38
C ALA A 6 -7.36 -2.39 -7.87
N PHE A 7 -6.10 -2.47 -7.46
CA PHE A 7 -5.63 -2.30 -6.08
C PHE A 7 -4.61 -1.17 -6.08
N LEU A 8 -4.93 -0.09 -5.38
CA LEU A 8 -4.09 1.11 -5.32
C LEU A 8 -3.44 1.20 -3.95
N GLU A 9 -2.12 1.25 -3.94
CA GLU A 9 -1.30 1.40 -2.72
C GLU A 9 -0.21 2.44 -2.94
N LEU A 10 0.00 3.28 -1.93
CA LEU A 10 1.03 4.30 -1.94
C LEU A 10 2.03 4.13 -0.80
N LYS A 11 3.28 4.53 -1.07
CA LYS A 11 4.22 4.92 -0.03
C LYS A 11 4.38 6.43 -0.04
N TYR A 12 4.31 7.02 1.14
CA TYR A 12 4.48 8.46 1.32
C TYR A 12 5.00 8.78 2.72
N GLY A 13 5.61 9.94 2.85
CA GLY A 13 6.14 10.42 4.11
C GLY A 13 6.19 11.93 4.16
N ASN A 14 6.29 12.48 5.36
CA ASN A 14 6.49 13.92 5.53
C ASN A 14 7.92 14.31 5.16
N ILE A 15 8.12 15.53 4.66
CA ILE A 15 9.48 16.08 4.50
C ILE A 15 10.16 16.07 5.89
N TYR A 16 11.36 15.50 5.99
CA TYR A 16 12.08 15.41 7.25
C TYR A 16 12.44 16.81 7.77
N GLY A 17 11.98 17.13 8.99
CA GLY A 17 12.10 18.46 9.58
C GLY A 17 11.13 19.50 9.04
N GLY A 18 10.17 19.12 8.18
CA GLY A 18 9.14 20.00 7.65
C GLY A 18 7.77 19.86 8.30
N TYR A 19 6.76 20.46 7.66
CA TYR A 19 5.39 20.48 8.19
C TYR A 19 4.76 19.08 8.22
N PRO A 20 4.06 18.70 9.31
CA PRO A 20 3.49 17.36 9.48
C PRO A 20 2.33 17.04 8.53
N ASN A 21 1.72 18.05 7.92
CA ASN A 21 0.56 17.91 7.03
C ASN A 21 0.94 17.87 5.53
N PHE A 22 2.24 17.87 5.21
CA PHE A 22 2.71 17.80 3.84
C PHE A 22 3.39 16.46 3.55
N TYR A 23 2.68 15.61 2.82
CA TYR A 23 3.16 14.30 2.40
C TYR A 23 3.76 14.35 0.99
N ALA A 24 4.94 13.78 0.85
CA ALA A 24 5.56 13.47 -0.42
C ALA A 24 5.31 11.99 -0.75
N ILE A 25 4.69 11.72 -1.89
CA ILE A 25 4.54 10.35 -2.41
C ILE A 25 5.92 9.86 -2.83
N SER A 26 6.36 8.74 -2.27
CA SER A 26 7.61 8.07 -2.62
C SER A 26 7.41 6.97 -3.65
N GLU A 27 6.29 6.26 -3.59
CA GLU A 27 5.95 5.16 -4.49
C GLU A 27 4.44 5.09 -4.70
N ILE A 28 4.02 4.71 -5.91
CA ILE A 28 2.64 4.36 -6.24
C ILE A 28 2.66 2.99 -6.89
N CYS A 29 1.79 2.09 -6.45
CA CYS A 29 1.50 0.85 -7.15
C CYS A 29 0.02 0.83 -7.54
N LEU A 30 -0.25 0.55 -8.81
CA LEU A 30 -1.55 0.11 -9.28
C LEU A 30 -1.42 -1.33 -9.75
N LEU A 31 -1.90 -2.26 -8.92
CA LEU A 31 -2.01 -3.66 -9.28
C LEU A 31 -3.38 -3.90 -9.90
N VAL A 32 -3.45 -4.59 -11.03
CA VAL A 32 -4.72 -4.96 -11.68
C VAL A 32 -4.82 -6.47 -11.78
N TYR A 33 -5.90 -7.01 -11.22
CA TYR A 33 -6.23 -8.43 -11.28
C TYR A 33 -7.37 -8.67 -12.27
N GLU A 34 -7.16 -9.55 -13.25
CA GLU A 34 -8.16 -9.94 -14.22
C GLU A 34 -8.80 -11.29 -13.83
N GLN A 35 -10.00 -11.24 -13.25
CA GLN A 35 -10.65 -12.40 -12.61
C GLN A 35 -10.89 -13.58 -13.57
N GLY A 36 -11.12 -13.31 -14.86
CA GLY A 36 -11.41 -14.37 -15.84
C GLY A 36 -10.18 -15.16 -16.30
N SER A 37 -8.98 -14.60 -16.20
CA SER A 37 -7.74 -15.25 -16.65
C SER A 37 -6.68 -15.38 -15.55
N ASN A 38 -7.01 -14.96 -14.33
CA ASN A 38 -6.11 -14.90 -13.18
C ASN A 38 -4.80 -14.14 -13.44
N LYS A 39 -4.81 -13.20 -14.39
CA LYS A 39 -3.63 -12.40 -14.74
C LYS A 39 -3.48 -11.22 -13.78
N ILE A 40 -2.26 -11.04 -13.31
CA ILE A 40 -1.86 -9.93 -12.44
C ILE A 40 -0.95 -9.00 -13.23
N PHE A 41 -1.31 -7.72 -13.26
CA PHE A 41 -0.50 -6.66 -13.83
C PHE A 41 -0.08 -5.69 -12.73
N ILE A 42 1.19 -5.30 -12.74
CA ILE A 42 1.76 -4.39 -11.73
C ILE A 42 2.36 -3.21 -12.46
N GLU A 43 1.80 -2.04 -12.19
CA GLU A 43 2.32 -0.75 -12.65
C GLU A 43 2.83 0.00 -11.43
N THR A 44 4.10 0.40 -11.45
CA THR A 44 4.73 1.16 -10.36
C THR A 44 5.27 2.49 -10.84
N TRP A 45 5.23 3.48 -9.94
CA TRP A 45 5.91 4.76 -10.09
C TRP A 45 6.72 5.06 -8.85
N ILE A 46 7.98 5.46 -9.03
CA ILE A 46 8.90 5.78 -7.93
C ILE A 46 9.31 7.25 -8.05
N ASN A 47 9.25 7.97 -6.92
CA ASN A 47 9.69 9.35 -6.85
C ASN A 47 11.21 9.43 -6.68
N ASN A 48 11.89 10.09 -7.62
CA ASN A 48 13.35 10.29 -7.60
C ASN A 48 13.77 11.72 -7.22
N ALA A 49 12.86 12.51 -6.63
CA ALA A 49 13.16 13.83 -6.11
C ALA A 49 14.30 13.77 -5.09
N ASN A 50 15.17 14.78 -5.04
CA ASN A 50 16.23 14.83 -4.03
C ASN A 50 15.70 15.44 -2.73
N VAL A 51 14.86 14.70 -2.01
CA VAL A 51 14.27 15.12 -0.74
C VAL A 51 14.29 13.99 0.27
N ASP A 52 14.58 14.34 1.51
CA ASP A 52 14.51 13.44 2.65
C ASP A 52 13.08 13.42 3.20
N ILE A 53 12.51 12.22 3.31
CA ILE A 53 11.19 12.00 3.89
C ILE A 53 11.27 11.12 5.13
N VAL A 54 10.31 11.27 6.03
CA VAL A 54 10.12 10.40 7.18
C VAL A 54 9.32 9.18 6.74
N ASN A 55 9.94 8.02 6.74
CA ASN A 55 9.28 6.74 6.57
C ASN A 55 8.88 6.18 7.94
N VAL A 56 7.60 5.83 8.10
CA VAL A 56 7.06 5.26 9.33
C VAL A 56 6.59 3.84 9.05
N TYR A 57 7.11 2.88 9.81
CA TYR A 57 6.73 1.49 9.65
C TYR A 57 6.44 0.83 11.00
N SER A 58 5.52 -0.11 10.99
CA SER A 58 5.12 -0.85 12.19
C SER A 58 6.07 -2.01 12.44
N ARG A 59 6.55 -2.13 13.68
CA ARG A 59 7.16 -3.36 14.18
C ARG A 59 6.02 -4.29 14.61
N VAL A 60 6.03 -5.51 14.09
CA VAL A 60 4.98 -6.50 14.36
C VAL A 60 5.58 -7.77 14.96
N ASN A 61 4.79 -8.50 15.76
CA ASN A 61 5.12 -9.85 16.22
C ASN A 61 4.68 -10.92 15.20
N GLU A 62 4.84 -12.21 15.52
CA GLU A 62 4.43 -13.30 14.62
C GLU A 62 2.92 -13.34 14.31
N LEU A 63 2.09 -12.73 15.15
CA LEU A 63 0.63 -12.62 14.93
C LEU A 63 0.24 -11.40 14.08
N GLY A 64 1.22 -10.66 13.54
CA GLY A 64 0.99 -9.42 12.81
C GLY A 64 0.45 -8.28 13.70
N HIS A 65 0.49 -8.43 15.03
CA HIS A 65 0.12 -7.40 15.99
C HIS A 65 1.21 -6.34 16.06
N THR A 66 0.83 -5.05 16.05
CA THR A 66 1.80 -3.96 16.14
C THR A 66 2.29 -3.81 17.57
N VAL A 67 3.59 -3.99 17.78
CA VAL A 67 4.26 -3.85 19.08
C VAL A 67 5.01 -2.53 19.22
N GLY A 68 5.18 -1.79 18.12
CA GLY A 68 5.81 -0.48 18.12
C GLY A 68 5.81 0.14 16.73
N ARG A 69 6.18 1.43 16.65
CA ARG A 69 6.38 2.14 15.38
C ARG A 69 7.81 2.66 15.33
N MET A 70 8.47 2.44 14.20
CA MET A 70 9.80 2.95 13.94
C MET A 70 9.71 4.09 12.93
N LYS A 71 10.56 5.09 13.10
CA LYS A 71 10.74 6.18 12.14
C LYS A 71 12.16 6.13 11.62
N GLU A 72 12.30 6.23 10.30
CA GLU A 72 13.59 6.43 9.65
C GLU A 72 13.46 7.58 8.66
N VAL A 73 14.58 8.19 8.30
CA VAL A 73 14.61 9.18 7.24
C VAL A 73 15.21 8.54 6.01
N MET A 74 14.54 8.68 4.88
CA MET A 74 14.99 8.14 3.60
C MET A 74 15.04 9.26 2.57
N ASN A 75 16.16 9.35 1.85
CA ASN A 75 16.27 10.22 0.68
C ASN A 75 15.60 9.54 -0.53
N LEU A 76 14.64 10.21 -1.16
CA LEU A 76 13.86 9.63 -2.26
C LEU A 76 14.71 9.29 -3.50
N ARG A 77 15.77 10.06 -3.80
CA ARG A 77 16.63 9.81 -4.95
C ARG A 77 17.64 8.69 -4.70
N THR A 78 18.33 8.76 -3.56
CA THR A 78 19.50 7.90 -3.29
C THR A 78 19.15 6.66 -2.47
N LEU A 79 17.93 6.59 -1.92
CA LEU A 79 17.45 5.55 -1.00
C LEU A 79 18.32 5.40 0.27
N ARG A 80 19.23 6.34 0.52
CA ARG A 80 20.04 6.38 1.74
C ARG A 80 19.15 6.60 2.94
N ARG A 81 19.40 5.83 3.99
CA ARG A 81 18.65 5.87 5.24
C ARG A 81 19.50 6.48 6.35
N LYS A 82 18.86 7.26 7.22
CA LYS A 82 19.48 7.77 8.45
C LYS A 82 18.48 7.72 9.61
N PRO A 83 18.97 7.70 10.86
CA PRO A 83 18.11 7.78 12.03
C PRO A 83 17.22 9.03 12.00
N TYR A 84 15.98 8.87 12.45
CA TYR A 84 15.08 9.99 12.65
C TYR A 84 15.44 10.72 13.95
N GLN A 85 15.63 12.04 13.89
CA GLN A 85 15.80 12.89 15.06
C GLN A 85 14.55 13.76 15.21
N GLU A 86 13.92 13.69 16.39
CA GLU A 86 12.63 14.30 16.65
C GLU A 86 12.68 15.84 16.67
N ASP A 87 13.80 16.40 17.12
CA ASP A 87 14.01 17.85 17.23
C ASP A 87 14.54 18.50 15.96
N PHE A 88 14.88 17.71 14.93
CA PHE A 88 15.37 18.26 13.67
C PHE A 88 14.27 19.05 12.95
N ARG A 89 14.57 20.30 12.60
CA ARG A 89 13.68 21.19 11.86
C ARG A 89 14.45 21.85 10.72
N LEU A 90 13.81 21.93 9.57
CA LEU A 90 14.32 22.68 8.42
C LEU A 90 13.98 24.16 8.60
N ASP A 91 14.90 25.03 8.23
CA ASP A 91 14.61 26.45 8.08
C ASP A 91 13.75 26.72 6.83
N ASP A 92 13.22 27.94 6.72
CA ASP A 92 12.35 28.34 5.61
C ASP A 92 13.00 28.20 4.23
N ARG A 93 14.31 28.47 4.13
CA ARG A 93 15.04 28.35 2.85
C ARG A 93 15.18 26.89 2.44
N GLN A 94 15.52 26.03 3.40
CA GLN A 94 15.61 24.59 3.21
C GLN A 94 14.25 23.97 2.87
N LEU A 95 13.18 24.41 3.53
CA LEU A 95 11.81 24.02 3.22
C LEU A 95 11.42 24.40 1.78
N GLN A 96 11.64 25.66 1.39
CA GLN A 96 11.37 26.12 0.04
C GLN A 96 12.16 25.33 -1.00
N TYR A 97 13.43 25.00 -0.71
CA TYR A 97 14.24 24.15 -1.56
C TYR A 97 13.63 22.74 -1.68
N ALA A 98 13.25 22.09 -0.58
CA ALA A 98 12.62 20.77 -0.60
C ALA A 98 11.31 20.78 -1.40
N PHE A 99 10.46 21.80 -1.24
CA PHE A 99 9.26 21.96 -2.06
C PHE A 99 9.60 22.12 -3.53
N LYS A 100 10.62 22.92 -3.87
CA LYS A 100 11.07 23.09 -5.26
C LYS A 100 11.52 21.76 -5.87
N GLN A 101 12.18 20.89 -5.11
CA GLN A 101 12.60 19.56 -5.56
C GLN A 101 11.42 18.59 -5.78
N LEU A 102 10.30 18.74 -5.05
CA LEU A 102 9.11 17.88 -5.20
C LEU A 102 8.14 18.35 -6.29
N ARG A 103 8.11 19.64 -6.62
CA ARG A 103 7.21 20.20 -7.65
C ARG A 103 7.24 19.42 -8.98
N PRO A 104 8.40 19.03 -9.53
CA PRO A 104 8.47 18.28 -10.79
C PRO A 104 7.75 16.93 -10.75
N SER A 105 7.55 16.32 -9.58
CA SER A 105 6.92 14.99 -9.47
C SER A 105 5.41 15.01 -9.74
N LYS A 106 4.74 16.18 -9.68
CA LYS A 106 3.29 16.31 -9.84
C LYS A 106 2.79 15.79 -11.21
N MET A 107 3.42 16.22 -12.31
CA MET A 107 3.00 15.84 -13.66
C MET A 107 3.30 14.37 -13.99
N PRO A 108 4.49 13.82 -13.63
CA PRO A 108 4.75 12.38 -13.72
C PRO A 108 3.73 11.52 -12.98
N ILE A 109 3.36 11.87 -11.73
CA ILE A 109 2.33 11.15 -10.97
C ILE A 109 1.00 11.16 -11.71
N LYS A 110 0.55 12.34 -12.14
CA LYS A 110 -0.70 12.50 -12.90
C LYS A 110 -0.69 11.65 -14.18
N ASN A 111 0.39 11.69 -14.94
CA ASN A 111 0.52 10.95 -16.19
C ASN A 111 0.53 9.44 -15.97
N PHE A 112 1.25 8.96 -14.95
CA PHE A 112 1.27 7.55 -14.56
C PHE A 112 -0.16 7.06 -14.25
N LEU A 113 -0.87 7.77 -13.38
CA LEU A 113 -2.23 7.42 -12.99
C LEU A 113 -3.19 7.47 -14.19
N LEU A 114 -3.21 8.56 -14.97
CA LEU A 114 -4.10 8.69 -16.12
C LEU A 114 -3.86 7.63 -17.20
N LYS A 115 -2.59 7.26 -17.44
CA LYS A 115 -2.23 6.19 -18.37
C LYS A 115 -2.82 4.86 -17.89
N ASN A 116 -2.58 4.50 -16.64
CA ASN A 116 -2.94 3.18 -16.12
C ASN A 116 -4.44 3.04 -15.82
N LEU A 117 -5.11 4.09 -15.35
CA LEU A 117 -6.57 4.18 -15.19
C LEU A 117 -7.34 4.11 -16.53
N LYS A 118 -6.67 4.26 -17.68
CA LYS A 118 -7.24 4.08 -19.02
C LYS A 118 -6.83 2.78 -19.70
N LYS A 119 -5.68 2.21 -19.29
CA LYS A 119 -5.08 1.02 -19.90
C LYS A 119 -5.92 -0.24 -19.67
N TYR A 120 -6.51 -0.36 -18.49
CA TYR A 120 -7.26 -1.54 -18.07
C TYR A 120 -8.76 -1.25 -17.95
N ARG A 121 -9.58 -2.30 -18.06
CA ARG A 121 -11.05 -2.20 -17.93
C ARG A 121 -11.50 -2.61 -16.53
N PHE A 122 -11.41 -1.68 -15.59
CA PHE A 122 -11.96 -1.84 -14.24
C PHE A 122 -12.85 -0.66 -13.86
N ARG A 123 -13.80 -0.89 -12.95
CA ARG A 123 -14.59 0.16 -12.29
C ARG A 123 -14.25 0.26 -10.80
N ASP A 124 -13.92 -0.86 -10.19
CA ASP A 124 -13.60 -0.93 -8.77
C ASP A 124 -12.10 -0.71 -8.52
N ILE A 125 -11.80 0.16 -7.56
CA ILE A 125 -10.46 0.37 -7.03
C ILE A 125 -10.51 0.05 -5.54
N ILE A 126 -9.81 -1.00 -5.15
CA ILE A 126 -9.66 -1.43 -3.76
C ILE A 126 -8.48 -0.71 -3.15
N THR A 127 -8.65 -0.24 -1.92
CA THR A 127 -7.63 0.38 -1.10
C THR A 127 -7.71 -0.13 0.34
N PHE A 128 -6.71 0.17 1.17
CA PHE A 128 -6.70 -0.19 2.59
C PHE A 128 -6.41 1.04 3.46
N ASP A 129 -7.41 1.55 4.19
CA ASP A 129 -7.34 2.90 4.82
C ASP A 129 -7.03 4.01 3.79
N GLY A 130 -7.45 3.78 2.53
CA GLY A 130 -6.93 4.48 1.36
C GLY A 130 -7.57 5.81 1.04
N ARG A 131 -8.38 6.38 1.94
CA ARG A 131 -8.91 7.73 1.74
C ARG A 131 -7.78 8.73 1.56
N ARG A 132 -6.67 8.55 2.30
CA ARG A 132 -5.48 9.40 2.14
C ARG A 132 -4.78 9.12 0.80
N ASP A 133 -4.69 7.87 0.39
CA ASP A 133 -4.06 7.43 -0.85
C ASP A 133 -4.73 8.04 -2.08
N ILE A 134 -6.06 8.00 -2.12
CA ILE A 134 -6.88 8.65 -3.16
C ILE A 134 -6.68 10.16 -3.11
N PHE A 135 -6.80 10.78 -1.93
CA PHE A 135 -6.62 12.23 -1.77
C PHE A 135 -5.24 12.71 -2.26
N LEU A 136 -4.16 11.98 -1.94
CA LEU A 136 -2.81 12.31 -2.40
C LEU A 136 -2.69 12.20 -3.93
N CYS A 137 -3.32 11.19 -4.53
CA CYS A 137 -3.42 11.07 -5.98
C CYS A 137 -4.21 12.22 -6.60
N GLU A 138 -5.34 12.62 -6.02
CA GLU A 138 -6.18 13.74 -6.49
C GLU A 138 -5.44 15.07 -6.45
N ARG A 139 -4.58 15.31 -5.45
CA ARG A 139 -3.72 16.51 -5.40
C ARG A 139 -2.77 16.63 -6.58
N SER A 140 -2.47 15.53 -7.28
CA SER A 140 -1.71 15.57 -8.54
C SER A 140 -2.53 16.05 -9.76
N GLY A 141 -3.87 16.11 -9.63
CA GLY A 141 -4.80 16.54 -10.66
C GLY A 141 -5.47 15.40 -11.41
N VAL A 142 -5.64 14.23 -10.77
CA VAL A 142 -6.38 13.07 -11.28
C VAL A 142 -7.77 13.07 -10.65
N ASN A 143 -8.81 12.73 -11.42
CA ASN A 143 -10.17 12.61 -10.94
C ASN A 143 -10.57 11.12 -10.84
N PHE A 144 -11.06 10.70 -9.68
CA PHE A 144 -11.50 9.33 -9.40
C PHE A 144 -13.03 9.15 -9.37
N GLU A 145 -13.85 10.18 -9.61
CA GLU A 145 -15.32 10.16 -9.53
C GLU A 145 -16.01 9.06 -10.34
N ARG A 146 -15.38 8.63 -11.44
CA ARG A 146 -15.92 7.56 -12.31
C ARG A 146 -15.62 6.14 -11.81
N PHE A 147 -14.85 6.01 -10.75
CA PHE A 147 -14.45 4.73 -10.16
C PHE A 147 -15.17 4.52 -8.83
N ASN A 148 -15.48 3.27 -8.54
CA ASN A 148 -16.00 2.86 -7.25
C ASN A 148 -14.81 2.55 -6.33
N ILE A 149 -14.56 3.43 -5.36
CA ILE A 149 -13.48 3.26 -4.39
C ILE A 149 -14.00 2.43 -3.22
N ILE A 150 -13.42 1.25 -3.03
CA ILE A 150 -13.75 0.34 -1.93
C ILE A 150 -12.60 0.34 -0.94
N ASP A 151 -12.90 0.62 0.33
CA ASP A 151 -11.94 0.51 1.43
C ASP A 151 -12.15 -0.82 2.16
N LEU A 152 -11.25 -1.78 1.89
CA LEU A 152 -11.37 -3.13 2.43
C LEU A 152 -11.22 -3.15 3.95
N GLN A 153 -10.42 -2.24 4.53
CA GLN A 153 -10.28 -2.16 6.00
C GLN A 153 -11.62 -1.80 6.64
N LYS A 154 -12.35 -0.86 6.02
CA LYS A 154 -13.66 -0.42 6.50
C LYS A 154 -14.73 -1.51 6.37
N GLU A 155 -14.72 -2.27 5.28
CA GLU A 155 -15.62 -3.42 5.11
C GLU A 155 -15.36 -4.48 6.18
N LEU A 156 -14.09 -4.88 6.36
CA LEU A 156 -13.70 -5.85 7.38
C LEU A 156 -14.05 -5.36 8.79
N ASN A 157 -13.82 -4.08 9.09
CA ASN A 157 -14.15 -3.52 10.40
C ASN A 157 -15.66 -3.55 10.68
N LYS A 158 -16.49 -3.27 9.67
CA LYS A 158 -17.95 -3.32 9.82
C LYS A 158 -18.46 -4.70 10.22
N GLU A 159 -17.78 -5.75 9.75
CA GLU A 159 -18.20 -7.13 9.98
C GLU A 159 -17.58 -7.77 11.23
N THR A 160 -16.35 -7.38 11.57
CA THR A 160 -15.59 -8.00 12.66
C THR A 160 -15.53 -7.17 13.94
N ASP A 161 -15.98 -5.90 13.88
CA ASP A 161 -15.75 -4.87 14.91
C ASP A 161 -14.27 -4.70 15.28
N TYR A 162 -13.36 -5.05 14.35
CA TYR A 162 -11.92 -4.98 14.56
C TYR A 162 -11.22 -4.18 13.47
N LEU A 163 -10.37 -3.24 13.86
CA LEU A 163 -9.57 -2.46 12.92
C LEU A 163 -8.31 -3.24 12.52
N PHE A 164 -8.40 -3.99 11.42
CA PHE A 164 -7.29 -4.78 10.93
C PHE A 164 -6.16 -3.94 10.35
N SER A 165 -4.93 -4.42 10.48
CA SER A 165 -3.78 -3.93 9.72
C SER A 165 -3.47 -4.93 8.61
N LEU A 166 -2.92 -4.46 7.49
CA LEU A 166 -2.52 -5.35 6.39
C LEU A 166 -1.51 -6.42 6.84
N ASN A 167 -0.61 -6.08 7.77
CA ASN A 167 0.31 -7.06 8.36
C ASN A 167 -0.40 -8.19 9.10
N LYS A 168 -1.50 -7.89 9.80
CA LYS A 168 -2.28 -8.91 10.50
C LYS A 168 -3.07 -9.75 9.52
N LEU A 169 -3.67 -9.13 8.52
CA LEU A 169 -4.42 -9.84 7.48
C LEU A 169 -3.52 -10.76 6.65
N ALA A 170 -2.28 -10.35 6.39
CA ALA A 170 -1.28 -11.21 5.76
C ALA A 170 -1.02 -12.49 6.57
N VAL A 171 -1.02 -12.41 7.91
CA VAL A 171 -0.91 -13.60 8.77
C VAL A 171 -2.20 -14.44 8.74
N VAL A 172 -3.38 -13.80 8.77
CA VAL A 172 -4.68 -14.48 8.70
C VAL A 172 -4.78 -15.36 7.46
N ILE A 173 -4.35 -14.84 6.30
CA ILE A 173 -4.42 -15.57 5.02
C ILE A 173 -3.19 -16.44 4.74
N ASN A 174 -2.24 -16.51 5.68
CA ASN A 174 -0.93 -17.13 5.45
C ASN A 174 -0.28 -16.68 4.13
N PHE A 175 -0.15 -15.36 3.94
CA PHE A 175 0.36 -14.78 2.71
C PHE A 175 1.83 -15.17 2.51
N GLU A 176 2.10 -15.76 1.35
CA GLU A 176 3.43 -16.14 0.91
C GLU A 176 3.69 -15.60 -0.50
N HIS A 177 4.92 -15.16 -0.73
CA HIS A 177 5.43 -14.80 -2.04
C HIS A 177 6.70 -15.61 -2.29
N ASP A 178 6.60 -16.64 -3.13
CA ASP A 178 7.71 -17.54 -3.47
C ASP A 178 7.75 -17.82 -4.97
N ARG A 179 8.93 -17.65 -5.58
CA ARG A 179 9.29 -18.06 -6.95
C ARG A 179 8.18 -17.81 -7.99
N ASN A 180 7.80 -16.55 -8.22
CA ASN A 180 6.74 -16.14 -9.16
C ASN A 180 5.32 -16.58 -8.76
N TYR A 181 5.06 -16.93 -7.49
CA TYR A 181 3.71 -17.23 -7.03
C TYR A 181 3.35 -16.37 -5.83
N LEU A 182 2.11 -15.90 -5.82
CA LEU A 182 1.42 -15.40 -4.62
C LEU A 182 0.55 -16.52 -4.09
N ARG A 183 0.71 -16.85 -2.81
CA ARG A 183 -0.01 -17.93 -2.14
C ARG A 183 -0.66 -17.43 -0.86
N THR A 184 -1.74 -18.11 -0.53
CA THR A 184 -2.50 -17.97 0.71
C THR A 184 -2.97 -19.36 1.11
N ASN A 185 -3.82 -19.44 2.13
CA ASN A 185 -4.39 -20.72 2.54
C ASN A 185 -5.18 -21.41 1.42
N ASN A 186 -5.93 -20.64 0.63
CA ASN A 186 -6.89 -21.19 -0.34
C ASN A 186 -6.58 -20.81 -1.80
N LEU A 187 -5.79 -19.76 -2.03
CA LEU A 187 -5.51 -19.24 -3.36
C LEU A 187 -4.02 -19.30 -3.71
N GLU A 188 -3.74 -19.63 -4.97
CA GLU A 188 -2.42 -19.52 -5.61
C GLU A 188 -2.56 -18.82 -6.97
N TYR A 189 -1.73 -17.80 -7.21
CA TYR A 189 -1.65 -17.14 -8.51
C TYR A 189 -0.21 -17.06 -9.01
N TRP A 190 -0.03 -17.38 -10.28
CA TRP A 190 1.24 -17.19 -10.98
C TRP A 190 1.45 -15.72 -11.36
N LEU A 191 2.68 -15.25 -11.19
CA LEU A 191 3.17 -13.95 -11.60
C LEU A 191 4.08 -14.10 -12.82
N HIS A 192 3.89 -13.22 -13.79
CA HIS A 192 4.90 -13.07 -14.83
C HIS A 192 6.23 -12.59 -14.20
N PRO A 193 7.41 -13.08 -14.61
CA PRO A 193 8.69 -12.73 -13.97
C PRO A 193 9.00 -11.23 -13.89
N ILE A 194 8.46 -10.44 -14.83
CA ILE A 194 8.58 -8.97 -14.79
C ILE A 194 7.74 -8.36 -13.66
N ALA A 195 6.56 -8.92 -13.37
CA ALA A 195 5.73 -8.49 -12.26
C ALA A 195 6.32 -8.96 -10.92
N ASP A 196 6.79 -10.20 -10.85
CA ASP A 196 7.43 -10.79 -9.66
C ASP A 196 8.58 -9.92 -9.12
N ARG A 197 9.47 -9.46 -10.00
CA ARG A 197 10.61 -8.58 -9.64
C ARG A 197 10.21 -7.24 -9.01
N GLN A 198 8.97 -6.79 -9.17
CA GLN A 198 8.49 -5.55 -8.58
C GLN A 198 7.97 -5.75 -7.14
N ILE A 199 7.59 -6.97 -6.78
CA ILE A 199 7.06 -7.33 -5.46
C ILE A 199 8.25 -7.52 -4.52
N VAL A 200 8.58 -6.48 -3.77
CA VAL A 200 9.71 -6.46 -2.83
C VAL A 200 9.19 -6.07 -1.45
N PRO A 201 9.55 -6.78 -0.36
CA PRO A 201 9.08 -6.43 0.97
C PRO A 201 9.23 -4.94 1.30
N LYS A 202 8.16 -4.34 1.84
CA LYS A 202 8.01 -2.92 2.17
C LYS A 202 7.77 -1.97 0.98
N SER A 203 7.69 -2.46 -0.26
CA SER A 203 7.27 -1.65 -1.41
C SER A 203 5.75 -1.47 -1.46
N ALA A 204 5.27 -0.50 -2.25
CA ALA A 204 3.84 -0.36 -2.55
C ALA A 204 3.30 -1.60 -3.30
N ALA A 205 4.10 -2.20 -4.20
CA ALA A 205 3.70 -3.39 -4.94
C ALA A 205 3.51 -4.62 -4.05
N TYR A 206 4.36 -4.79 -3.04
CA TYR A 206 4.19 -5.86 -2.05
C TYR A 206 2.92 -5.69 -1.23
N ASP A 207 2.59 -4.46 -0.86
CA ASP A 207 1.36 -4.17 -0.13
C ASP A 207 0.11 -4.34 -1.02
N ALA A 208 0.18 -3.93 -2.29
CA ALA A 208 -0.90 -4.14 -3.25
C ALA A 208 -1.16 -5.63 -3.52
N ALA A 209 -0.09 -6.44 -3.61
CA ALA A 209 -0.20 -7.88 -3.75
C ALA A 209 -0.85 -8.52 -2.53
N ARG A 210 -0.43 -8.13 -1.32
CA ARG A 210 -1.09 -8.55 -0.06
C ARG A 210 -2.56 -8.15 -0.03
N LEU A 211 -2.87 -6.90 -0.40
CA LEU A 211 -4.24 -6.41 -0.42
C LEU A 211 -5.12 -7.19 -1.40
N MET A 212 -4.61 -7.51 -2.60
CA MET A 212 -5.31 -8.37 -3.56
C MET A 212 -5.58 -9.76 -2.99
N MET A 213 -4.56 -10.40 -2.40
CA MET A 213 -4.73 -11.73 -1.82
C MET A 213 -5.72 -11.74 -0.67
N VAL A 214 -5.68 -10.73 0.22
CA VAL A 214 -6.64 -10.55 1.31
C VAL A 214 -8.05 -10.36 0.76
N HIS A 215 -8.20 -9.50 -0.25
CA HIS A 215 -9.50 -9.25 -0.87
C HIS A 215 -10.08 -10.53 -1.47
N ASN A 216 -9.29 -11.28 -2.24
CA ASN A 216 -9.79 -12.48 -2.90
C ASN A 216 -10.11 -13.59 -1.89
N GLU A 217 -9.26 -13.81 -0.87
CA GLU A 217 -9.59 -14.72 0.25
C GLU A 217 -10.90 -14.32 0.94
N TYR A 218 -11.06 -13.03 1.28
CA TYR A 218 -12.26 -12.52 1.94
C TYR A 218 -13.54 -12.66 1.09
N ARG A 219 -13.44 -12.58 -0.24
CA ARG A 219 -14.58 -12.65 -1.16
C ARG A 219 -14.90 -14.08 -1.62
N GLU A 220 -13.89 -14.91 -1.85
CA GLU A 220 -14.03 -16.25 -2.44
C GLU A 220 -14.09 -17.35 -1.37
N TYR A 221 -13.40 -17.17 -0.25
CA TYR A 221 -13.30 -18.13 0.86
C TYR A 221 -13.71 -17.49 2.19
N HIS A 222 -14.81 -16.73 2.14
CA HIS A 222 -15.25 -15.84 3.22
C HIS A 222 -15.36 -16.52 4.59
N GLU A 223 -16.05 -17.67 4.70
CA GLU A 223 -16.23 -18.37 5.98
C GLU A 223 -14.89 -18.79 6.61
N ASP A 224 -14.00 -19.38 5.82
CA ASP A 224 -12.69 -19.81 6.26
C ASP A 224 -11.80 -18.61 6.66
N PHE A 225 -11.84 -17.54 5.86
CA PHE A 225 -11.19 -16.28 6.19
C PHE A 225 -11.64 -15.75 7.56
N MET A 226 -12.96 -15.74 7.82
CA MET A 226 -13.53 -15.22 9.06
C MET A 226 -13.16 -16.08 10.27
N ILE A 227 -13.17 -17.40 10.13
CA ILE A 227 -12.70 -18.33 11.17
C ILE A 227 -11.23 -18.06 11.52
N LYS A 228 -10.37 -17.96 10.51
CA LYS A 228 -8.93 -17.70 10.71
C LYS A 228 -8.66 -16.32 11.32
N ALA A 229 -9.42 -15.30 10.89
CA ALA A 229 -9.37 -13.97 11.48
C ALA A 229 -9.69 -14.02 12.97
N ALA A 230 -10.82 -14.67 13.35
CA ALA A 230 -11.23 -14.82 14.74
C ALA A 230 -10.19 -15.58 15.58
N LEU A 231 -9.61 -16.67 15.05
CA LEU A 231 -8.55 -17.42 15.72
C LEU A 231 -7.31 -16.57 16.01
N ILE A 232 -6.87 -15.74 15.06
CA ILE A 232 -5.75 -14.81 15.27
C ILE A 232 -6.09 -13.76 16.32
N LEU A 233 -7.30 -13.18 16.28
CA LEU A 233 -7.72 -12.20 17.28
C LEU A 233 -7.77 -12.79 18.69
N ASN A 234 -8.31 -14.01 18.84
CA ASN A 234 -8.34 -14.72 20.11
C ASN A 234 -6.92 -14.99 20.66
N LYS A 235 -5.99 -15.41 19.80
CA LYS A 235 -4.58 -15.59 20.19
C LYS A 235 -3.98 -14.27 20.73
N ILE A 236 -4.22 -13.15 20.04
CA ILE A 236 -3.72 -11.84 20.46
C ILE A 236 -4.31 -11.41 21.81
N GLN A 237 -5.60 -11.65 22.04
CA GLN A 237 -6.26 -11.34 23.31
C GLN A 237 -5.65 -12.16 24.45
N ASN A 238 -5.43 -13.46 24.23
CA ASN A 238 -4.86 -14.36 25.23
C ASN A 238 -3.37 -14.08 25.54
N THR A 239 -2.61 -13.48 24.61
CA THR A 239 -1.21 -13.07 24.89
C THR A 239 -1.12 -11.78 25.71
N LYS A 240 -2.22 -11.01 25.83
CA LYS A 240 -2.28 -9.77 26.61
C LYS A 240 -2.75 -9.98 28.06
N ALA A 241 -3.40 -11.11 28.33
CA ALA A 241 -3.80 -11.54 29.66
C ALA A 241 -2.60 -12.18 30.39
#